data_AF-A0A3P7ELP0-F1
#
_entry.id   AF-A0A3P7ELP0-F1
#
_cell.length_a   1.000
_cell.length_b   1.000
_cell.length_c   1.000
_cell.angle_alpha   90.00
_cell.angle_beta   90.00
_cell.angle_gamma   90.00
#
_symmetry.space_group_name_H-M   'P 1'
#
loop_
_entity.id
_entity.type
_entity.pdbx_description
1 polymer ?
#
loop_
_entity_poly.entity_id
_entity_poly.type
_entity_poly.pdbx_seq_one_letter_code
_entity_poly.pdbx_strand_id
1 'polypeptide(L)'
;MPSNESSYNVAVINVGAPAGGMNAVVRSFVRMGIYRRCKVYGVKNSFEGLANGDLKEMSWKDVNGWVMYGGSFLGTQKQLPDKNMKQVAATLEKFKIHGLLIVGGFEAYHSCLILSHARSQYPSLRIPLCVIPCTISNNVPGTSISLGSDTAVNEICAVIDKIKQSAMGTKKRVFIVETMGGYCGYLATLSALASGADNAYIFEEKFNVSDIIEDAKVFFYISFFHSIFCPSKYLLEITEGQIFSKK
;
A
#
# COMPACT_ATOMS: atom_id res chain seq x y z
N MET A 1 13.94 6.02 43.64
CA MET A 1 13.43 6.33 42.29
C MET A 1 13.49 5.04 41.47
N PRO A 2 12.43 4.60 40.78
CA PRO A 2 12.55 3.47 39.87
C PRO A 2 13.57 3.83 38.79
N SER A 3 14.50 2.92 38.48
CA SER A 3 15.62 3.14 37.56
C SER A 3 15.12 3.70 36.22
N ASN A 4 15.81 4.72 35.73
CA ASN A 4 15.46 5.47 34.51
C ASN A 4 15.88 4.72 33.23
N GLU A 5 15.98 3.39 33.29
CA GLU A 5 16.52 2.57 32.20
C GLU A 5 15.43 2.19 31.21
N SER A 6 15.72 2.35 29.92
CA SER A 6 14.85 1.92 28.84
C SER A 6 14.69 0.41 28.85
N SER A 7 13.45 -0.08 28.87
CA SER A 7 13.19 -1.51 29.04
C SER A 7 13.51 -2.32 27.77
N TYR A 8 13.25 -1.78 26.58
CA TYR A 8 13.40 -2.50 25.31
C TYR A 8 13.76 -1.55 24.16
N ASN A 9 14.45 -2.07 23.16
CA ASN A 9 14.69 -1.38 21.88
C ASN A 9 13.72 -1.93 20.84
N VAL A 10 12.95 -1.07 20.18
CA VAL A 10 12.02 -1.46 19.13
C VAL A 10 12.29 -0.66 17.86
N ALA A 11 12.00 -1.22 16.70
CA ALA A 11 12.23 -0.56 15.42
C ALA A 11 10.95 -0.49 14.57
N VAL A 12 10.87 0.54 13.74
CA VAL A 12 9.83 0.70 12.71
C VAL A 12 10.46 0.91 11.35
N ILE A 13 9.90 0.25 10.33
CA ILE A 13 10.36 0.24 8.94
C ILE A 13 9.16 0.38 8.01
N ASN A 14 9.29 1.17 6.95
CA ASN A 14 8.29 1.27 5.88
C ASN A 14 8.74 0.40 4.69
N VAL A 15 7.83 -0.37 4.08
CA VAL A 15 8.14 -1.32 2.99
C VAL A 15 7.04 -1.29 1.92
N GLY A 16 7.43 -1.29 0.65
CA GLY A 16 6.52 -1.25 -0.50
C GLY A 16 6.40 0.13 -1.15
N ALA A 17 5.33 0.33 -1.92
CA ALA A 17 5.03 1.64 -2.52
C ALA A 17 4.56 2.65 -1.46
N PRO A 18 4.84 3.96 -1.62
CA PRO A 18 4.33 4.99 -0.72
C PRO A 18 2.80 4.99 -0.65
N ALA A 19 2.25 5.13 0.55
CA ALA A 19 0.81 5.20 0.77
C ALA A 19 0.47 6.25 1.84
N GLY A 20 -0.75 6.78 1.78
CA GLY A 20 -1.29 7.68 2.80
C GLY A 20 -1.30 6.99 4.17
N GLY A 21 -0.81 7.68 5.20
CA GLY A 21 -0.82 7.20 6.58
C GLY A 21 0.48 6.56 7.08
N MET A 22 1.48 6.26 6.24
CA MET A 22 2.76 5.70 6.69
C MET A 22 3.42 6.57 7.77
N ASN A 23 3.52 7.89 7.53
CA ASN A 23 4.07 8.85 8.50
C ASN A 23 3.25 8.91 9.80
N ALA A 24 1.92 8.78 9.72
CA ALA A 24 1.03 8.77 10.88
C ALA A 24 1.26 7.53 11.76
N VAL A 25 1.45 6.35 11.15
CA VAL A 25 1.81 5.11 11.85
C VAL A 25 3.15 5.25 12.56
N VAL A 26 4.19 5.69 11.83
CA VAL A 26 5.53 5.88 12.42
C VAL A 26 5.46 6.84 13.60
N ARG A 27 4.76 7.96 13.47
CA ARG A 27 4.56 8.90 14.58
C ARG A 27 3.89 8.24 15.78
N SER A 28 2.81 7.50 15.55
CA SER A 28 2.08 6.81 16.63
C SER A 28 2.99 5.82 17.35
N PHE A 29 3.70 4.98 16.59
CA PHE A 29 4.63 3.99 17.13
C PHE A 29 5.75 4.62 17.93
N VAL A 30 6.41 5.66 17.40
CA VAL A 30 7.49 6.37 18.10
C VAL A 30 7.00 6.98 19.41
N ARG A 31 5.87 7.71 19.38
CA ARG A 31 5.33 8.34 20.60
C ARG A 31 4.90 7.31 21.64
N MET A 32 4.26 6.22 21.22
CA MET A 32 3.85 5.14 22.14
C MET A 32 5.04 4.37 22.69
N GLY A 33 6.06 4.08 21.88
CA GLY A 33 7.29 3.44 22.33
C GLY A 33 8.01 4.27 23.39
N ILE A 34 8.18 5.58 23.16
CA ILE A 34 8.77 6.50 24.15
C ILE A 34 7.91 6.57 25.42
N TYR A 35 6.59 6.66 25.28
CA TYR A 35 5.66 6.66 26.42
C TYR A 35 5.78 5.38 27.27
N ARG A 36 6.03 4.23 26.63
CA ARG A 36 6.30 2.95 27.29
C ARG A 36 7.76 2.77 27.73
N ARG A 37 8.59 3.82 27.67
CA ARG A 37 10.02 3.81 28.03
C ARG A 37 10.87 2.84 27.20
N CYS A 38 10.51 2.67 25.93
CA CYS A 38 11.34 1.96 24.95
C CYS A 38 12.23 2.94 24.20
N LYS A 39 13.41 2.49 23.75
CA LYS A 39 14.17 3.17 22.71
C LYS A 39 13.57 2.79 21.36
N VAL A 40 13.24 3.78 20.54
CA VAL A 40 12.60 3.54 19.25
C VAL A 40 13.57 3.90 18.13
N TYR A 41 13.77 2.99 17.17
CA TYR A 41 14.59 3.20 15.99
C TYR A 41 13.73 3.31 14.74
N GLY A 42 13.97 4.33 13.93
CA GLY A 42 13.42 4.45 12.57
C GLY A 42 14.44 3.91 11.58
N VAL A 43 14.05 2.88 10.82
CA VAL A 43 14.88 2.31 9.76
C VAL A 43 14.66 3.11 8.48
N LYS A 44 15.73 3.65 7.91
CA LYS A 44 15.64 4.36 6.62
C LYS A 44 15.66 3.39 5.45
N ASN A 45 15.02 3.76 4.34
CA ASN A 45 15.12 3.07 3.05
C ASN A 45 14.88 1.55 3.13
N SER A 46 13.86 1.13 3.88
CA SER A 46 13.41 -0.26 3.97
C SER A 46 14.54 -1.26 4.32
N PHE A 47 14.51 -2.46 3.75
CA PHE A 47 15.46 -3.52 4.08
C PHE A 47 16.87 -3.24 3.58
N GLU A 48 17.03 -2.37 2.58
CA GLU A 48 18.35 -1.91 2.15
C GLU A 48 19.04 -1.11 3.26
N GLY A 49 18.37 -0.11 3.83
CA GLY A 49 18.93 0.64 4.94
C GLY A 49 19.08 -0.21 6.21
N LEU A 50 18.18 -1.17 6.46
CA LEU A 50 18.36 -2.13 7.56
C LEU A 50 19.63 -2.97 7.40
N ALA A 51 19.89 -3.49 6.20
CA ALA A 51 21.10 -4.25 5.90
C ALA A 51 22.36 -3.37 6.05
N ASN A 52 22.28 -2.09 5.72
CA ASN A 52 23.39 -1.14 5.84
C ASN A 52 23.56 -0.55 7.24
N GLY A 53 22.65 -0.84 8.18
CA GLY A 53 22.70 -0.30 9.54
C GLY A 53 22.23 1.16 9.67
N ASP A 54 21.45 1.67 8.71
CA ASP A 54 20.90 3.03 8.71
C ASP A 54 19.63 3.13 9.60
N LEU A 55 19.86 3.00 10.90
CA LEU A 55 18.85 3.17 11.94
C LEU A 55 19.12 4.49 12.68
N LYS A 56 18.07 5.31 12.81
CA LYS A 56 18.11 6.51 13.64
C LYS A 56 17.31 6.29 14.91
N GLU A 57 17.90 6.56 16.07
CA GLU A 57 17.13 6.66 17.32
C GLU A 57 16.17 7.85 17.23
N MET A 58 14.88 7.58 17.42
CA MET A 58 13.80 8.54 17.22
C MET A 58 13.41 9.17 18.55
N SER A 59 13.34 10.49 18.58
CA SER A 59 12.82 11.27 19.68
C SER A 59 11.37 11.67 19.46
N TRP A 60 10.72 12.16 20.52
CA TRP A 60 9.35 12.69 20.45
C TRP A 60 9.20 13.84 19.43
N LYS A 61 10.26 14.65 19.30
CA LYS A 61 10.30 15.82 18.42
C LYS A 61 10.49 15.44 16.96
N ASP A 62 11.18 14.33 16.66
CA ASP A 62 11.47 13.90 15.28
C ASP A 62 10.20 13.63 14.47
N VAL A 63 9.12 13.18 15.12
CA VAL A 63 7.85 12.82 14.48
C VAL A 63 6.77 13.91 14.62
N ASN A 64 7.16 15.14 14.95
CA ASN A 64 6.20 16.23 15.11
C ASN A 64 5.60 16.66 13.76
N GLY A 65 4.28 16.85 13.71
CA GLY A 65 3.57 17.20 12.47
C GLY A 65 3.42 16.06 11.45
N TRP A 66 4.01 14.88 11.65
CA TRP A 66 4.00 13.81 10.64
C TRP A 66 2.61 13.26 10.27
N VAL A 67 1.57 13.47 11.09
CA VAL A 67 0.20 12.96 10.82
C VAL A 67 -0.38 13.50 9.50
N MET A 68 -0.09 14.77 9.17
CA MET A 68 -0.73 15.47 8.05
C MET A 68 -0.03 15.26 6.71
N TYR A 69 1.12 14.59 6.68
CA TYR A 69 1.92 14.42 5.48
C TYR A 69 1.76 13.02 4.88
N GLY A 70 1.44 12.96 3.59
CA GLY A 70 1.51 11.74 2.80
C GLY A 70 2.95 11.27 2.53
N GLY A 71 3.08 10.13 1.85
CA GLY A 71 4.38 9.54 1.54
C GLY A 71 5.06 8.89 2.74
N SER A 72 6.39 8.73 2.67
CA SER A 72 7.21 8.08 3.70
C SER A 72 8.48 8.88 3.99
N PHE A 73 8.58 9.51 5.16
CA PHE A 73 9.79 10.23 5.58
C PHE A 73 10.95 9.32 5.98
N LEU A 74 10.68 8.06 6.33
CA LEU A 74 11.73 7.05 6.49
C LEU A 74 12.24 6.55 5.13
N GLY A 75 11.58 6.88 4.01
CA GLY A 75 11.80 6.22 2.73
C GLY A 75 11.07 4.87 2.69
N THR A 76 10.76 4.39 1.49
CA THR A 76 10.12 3.08 1.29
C THR A 76 10.53 2.52 -0.06
N GLN A 77 10.79 1.22 -0.10
CA GLN A 77 11.22 0.47 -1.26
C GLN A 77 10.54 -0.90 -1.28
N LYS A 78 10.43 -1.50 -2.47
CA LYS A 78 9.80 -2.81 -2.68
C LYS A 78 10.74 -4.00 -2.48
N GLN A 79 12.00 -3.76 -2.15
CA GLN A 79 13.01 -4.82 -2.00
C GLN A 79 12.69 -5.73 -0.82
N LEU A 80 12.79 -7.05 -1.04
CA LEU A 80 12.63 -8.08 -0.02
C LEU A 80 13.96 -8.32 0.74
N PRO A 81 13.91 -8.84 1.97
CA PRO A 81 15.11 -9.08 2.79
C PRO A 81 15.93 -10.32 2.38
N ASP A 82 15.50 -11.08 1.39
CA ASP A 82 16.09 -12.36 0.96
C ASP A 82 17.58 -12.24 0.59
N LYS A 83 17.95 -11.24 -0.21
CA LYS A 83 19.33 -11.06 -0.68
C LYS A 83 20.32 -10.66 0.41
N ASN A 84 19.86 -9.97 1.46
CA ASN A 84 20.69 -9.35 2.49
C ASN A 84 20.37 -9.86 3.90
N MET A 85 19.81 -11.08 4.01
CA MET A 85 19.28 -11.61 5.27
C MET A 85 20.33 -11.65 6.39
N LYS A 86 21.58 -12.01 6.07
CA LYS A 86 22.68 -12.07 7.04
C LYS A 86 22.97 -10.68 7.63
N GLN A 87 22.99 -9.65 6.79
CA GLN A 87 23.22 -8.26 7.20
C GLN A 87 22.04 -7.73 8.01
N VAL A 88 20.80 -8.01 7.59
CA VAL A 88 19.59 -7.68 8.35
C VAL A 88 19.65 -8.29 9.76
N ALA A 89 19.94 -9.58 9.87
CA ALA A 89 20.07 -10.27 11.14
C ALA A 89 21.19 -9.70 12.03
N ALA A 90 22.35 -9.39 11.44
CA ALA A 90 23.48 -8.79 12.16
C ALA A 90 23.17 -7.37 12.66
N THR A 91 22.46 -6.56 11.87
CA THR A 91 22.05 -5.21 12.31
C THR A 91 21.04 -5.27 13.46
N LEU A 92 20.05 -6.16 13.39
CA LEU A 92 19.08 -6.34 14.49
C LEU A 92 19.77 -6.73 15.80
N GLU A 93 20.78 -7.59 15.73
CA GLU A 93 21.60 -7.97 16.89
C GLU A 93 22.47 -6.81 17.39
N LYS A 94 23.18 -6.11 16.48
CA LYS A 94 24.02 -4.94 16.80
C LYS A 94 23.26 -3.85 17.56
N PHE A 95 22.04 -3.54 17.13
CA PHE A 95 21.18 -2.53 17.78
C PHE A 95 20.32 -3.11 18.91
N LYS A 96 20.44 -4.42 19.19
CA LYS A 96 19.65 -5.16 20.18
C LYS A 96 18.15 -4.94 20.01
N ILE A 97 17.64 -5.00 18.78
CA ILE A 97 16.21 -4.80 18.50
C ILE A 97 15.42 -5.97 19.06
N HIS A 98 14.43 -5.68 19.91
CA HIS A 98 13.57 -6.65 20.59
C HIS A 98 12.20 -6.79 19.92
N GLY A 99 11.87 -5.96 18.94
CA GLY A 99 10.62 -6.02 18.19
C GLY A 99 10.66 -5.11 16.97
N LEU A 100 10.07 -5.56 15.86
CA LEU A 100 10.07 -4.85 14.58
C LEU A 100 8.64 -4.67 14.07
N LEU A 101 8.25 -3.41 13.87
CA LEU A 101 7.01 -3.01 13.20
C LEU A 101 7.29 -2.72 11.73
N ILE A 102 6.65 -3.46 10.83
CA ILE A 102 6.76 -3.30 9.38
C ILE A 102 5.46 -2.63 8.88
N VAL A 103 5.58 -1.46 8.29
CA VAL A 103 4.43 -0.70 7.75
C VAL A 103 4.47 -0.78 6.24
N GLY A 104 3.44 -1.31 5.61
CA GLY A 104 3.49 -1.46 4.16
C GLY A 104 2.45 -2.36 3.53
N GLY A 105 2.62 -2.59 2.22
CA GLY A 105 1.73 -3.38 1.39
C GLY A 105 2.05 -4.88 1.39
N PHE A 106 1.83 -5.51 0.25
CA PHE A 106 2.06 -6.94 0.08
C PHE A 106 3.54 -7.33 0.30
N GLU A 107 4.49 -6.48 -0.11
CA GLU A 107 5.91 -6.69 0.12
C GLU A 107 6.27 -6.69 1.62
N ALA A 108 5.55 -5.93 2.46
CA ALA A 108 5.73 -5.97 3.92
C ALA A 108 5.29 -7.31 4.51
N TYR A 109 4.11 -7.79 4.09
CA TYR A 109 3.60 -9.11 4.47
C TYR A 109 4.56 -10.22 4.05
N HIS A 110 4.99 -10.22 2.78
CA HIS A 110 5.93 -11.20 2.25
C HIS A 110 7.27 -11.15 2.99
N SER A 111 7.79 -9.95 3.26
CA SER A 111 9.03 -9.79 4.02
C SER A 111 8.92 -10.36 5.44
N CYS A 112 7.79 -10.15 6.11
CA CYS A 112 7.53 -10.74 7.44
C CYS A 112 7.58 -12.28 7.40
N LEU A 113 6.99 -12.88 6.36
CA LEU A 113 7.02 -14.33 6.15
C LEU A 113 8.45 -14.84 5.93
N ILE A 114 9.24 -14.16 5.09
CA ILE A 114 10.65 -14.50 4.84
C ILE A 114 11.46 -14.44 6.14
N LEU A 115 11.30 -13.37 6.94
CA LEU A 115 11.97 -13.24 8.24
C LEU A 115 11.55 -14.34 9.22
N SER A 116 10.26 -14.68 9.25
CA SER A 116 9.72 -15.74 10.10
C SER A 116 10.35 -17.11 9.78
N HIS A 117 10.46 -17.47 8.49
CA HIS A 117 11.10 -18.71 8.06
C HIS A 117 12.61 -18.75 8.37
N ALA A 118 13.27 -17.59 8.38
CA ALA A 118 14.70 -17.49 8.67
C ALA A 118 15.06 -17.57 10.18
N ARG A 119 14.08 -17.65 11.09
CA ARG A 119 14.28 -17.72 12.55
C ARG A 119 15.08 -18.93 13.04
N SER A 120 15.09 -20.01 12.27
CA SER A 120 15.89 -21.20 12.56
C SER A 120 17.39 -20.92 12.37
N GLN A 121 17.74 -20.15 11.34
CA GLN A 121 19.13 -19.83 10.97
C GLN A 121 19.69 -18.64 11.74
N TYR A 122 18.86 -17.65 12.07
CA TYR A 122 19.28 -16.40 12.71
C TYR A 122 18.53 -16.18 14.03
N PRO A 123 19.17 -16.41 15.20
CA PRO A 123 18.55 -16.20 16.50
C PRO A 123 18.04 -14.77 16.74
N SER A 124 18.67 -13.76 16.13
CA SER A 124 18.26 -12.36 16.23
C SER A 124 16.89 -12.05 15.59
N LEU A 125 16.37 -12.94 14.73
CA LEU A 125 15.03 -12.83 14.15
C LEU A 125 13.92 -13.38 15.05
N ARG A 126 14.26 -13.98 16.20
CA ARG A 126 13.31 -14.54 17.17
C ARG A 126 12.68 -13.45 18.05
N ILE A 127 12.32 -12.35 17.42
CA ILE A 127 11.63 -11.20 18.00
C ILE A 127 10.19 -11.13 17.48
N PRO A 128 9.26 -10.48 18.20
CA PRO A 128 7.95 -10.15 17.67
C PRO A 128 8.07 -9.31 16.39
N LEU A 129 7.41 -9.78 15.34
CA LEU A 129 7.26 -9.10 14.06
C LEU A 129 5.78 -8.76 13.89
N CYS A 130 5.46 -7.51 13.58
CA CYS A 130 4.09 -7.06 13.32
C CYS A 130 4.04 -6.30 12.01
N VAL A 131 3.00 -6.54 11.21
CA VAL A 131 2.76 -5.84 9.94
C VAL A 131 1.52 -4.97 10.10
N ILE A 132 1.65 -3.67 9.80
CA ILE A 132 0.49 -2.78 9.62
C ILE A 132 0.25 -2.61 8.12
N PRO A 133 -0.91 -3.05 7.60
CA PRO A 133 -1.23 -2.94 6.18
C PRO A 133 -1.38 -1.47 5.78
N CYS A 134 -0.49 -1.00 4.91
CA CYS A 134 -0.47 0.35 4.38
C CYS A 134 -0.12 0.32 2.88
N THR A 135 -1.15 0.41 2.06
CA THR A 135 -1.10 0.36 0.60
C THR A 135 -2.39 0.97 0.06
N ILE A 136 -2.33 1.59 -1.13
CA ILE A 136 -3.54 2.05 -1.82
C ILE A 136 -4.36 0.87 -2.36
N SER A 137 -3.72 -0.24 -2.69
CA SER A 137 -4.35 -1.36 -3.42
C SER A 137 -5.25 -2.25 -2.56
N ASN A 138 -5.21 -2.10 -1.23
CA ASN A 138 -5.91 -2.97 -0.27
C ASN A 138 -5.74 -4.48 -0.51
N ASN A 139 -4.54 -4.88 -0.94
CA ASN A 139 -4.23 -6.25 -1.36
C ASN A 139 -3.41 -7.03 -0.32
N VAL A 140 -3.47 -6.65 0.95
CA VAL A 140 -2.72 -7.34 2.02
C VAL A 140 -3.60 -8.44 2.63
N PRO A 141 -3.19 -9.71 2.57
CA PRO A 141 -3.97 -10.80 3.17
C PRO A 141 -4.17 -10.61 4.68
N GLY A 142 -5.36 -10.96 5.16
CA GLY A 142 -5.72 -10.93 6.59
C GLY A 142 -6.30 -9.62 7.10
N THR A 143 -6.51 -8.62 6.24
CA THR A 143 -7.27 -7.40 6.57
C THR A 143 -8.31 -7.11 5.49
N SER A 144 -9.41 -6.48 5.88
CA SER A 144 -10.40 -5.94 4.93
C SER A 144 -10.06 -4.52 4.47
N ILE A 145 -9.18 -3.82 5.18
CA ILE A 145 -8.78 -2.43 4.89
C ILE A 145 -7.29 -2.21 5.13
N SER A 146 -6.67 -1.41 4.27
CA SER A 146 -5.30 -0.94 4.40
C SER A 146 -5.24 0.57 4.53
N LEU A 147 -4.28 1.08 5.30
CA LEU A 147 -4.04 2.51 5.37
C LEU A 147 -3.65 3.05 3.98
N GLY A 148 -4.32 4.12 3.56
CA GLY A 148 -4.11 4.77 2.28
C GLY A 148 -5.09 4.36 1.17
N SER A 149 -5.85 3.27 1.33
CA SER A 149 -6.86 2.88 0.33
C SER A 149 -8.01 3.87 0.27
N ASP A 150 -8.51 4.36 1.41
CA ASP A 150 -9.54 5.39 1.48
C ASP A 150 -9.11 6.71 0.83
N THR A 151 -7.87 7.16 1.07
CA THR A 151 -7.31 8.35 0.42
C THR A 151 -7.29 8.18 -1.10
N ALA A 152 -6.92 7.00 -1.60
CA ALA A 152 -6.92 6.72 -3.03
C ALA A 152 -8.34 6.70 -3.62
N VAL A 153 -9.31 6.12 -2.92
CA VAL A 153 -10.72 6.10 -3.36
C VAL A 153 -11.28 7.51 -3.46
N ASN A 154 -11.04 8.36 -2.44
CA ASN A 154 -11.49 9.75 -2.44
C ASN A 154 -10.85 10.56 -3.59
N GLU A 155 -9.56 10.35 -3.86
CA GLU A 155 -8.90 11.02 -4.99
C GLU A 155 -9.48 10.57 -6.33
N ILE A 156 -9.71 9.26 -6.51
CA ILE A 156 -10.36 8.72 -7.70
C ILE A 156 -11.76 9.33 -7.88
N CYS A 157 -12.58 9.38 -6.81
CA CYS A 157 -13.90 10.01 -6.85
C CYS A 157 -13.83 11.50 -7.23
N ALA A 158 -12.91 12.26 -6.63
CA ALA A 158 -12.73 13.67 -6.94
C ALA A 158 -12.32 13.93 -8.40
N VAL A 159 -11.52 13.03 -9.00
CA VAL A 159 -11.18 13.07 -10.42
C VAL A 159 -12.39 12.75 -11.30
N ILE A 160 -13.15 11.69 -10.96
CA ILE A 160 -14.36 11.32 -11.71
C ILE A 160 -15.38 12.45 -11.70
N ASP A 161 -15.60 13.11 -10.56
CA ASP A 161 -16.55 14.22 -10.45
C ASP A 161 -16.18 15.37 -11.39
N LYS A 162 -14.89 15.69 -11.53
CA LYS A 162 -14.40 16.70 -12.48
C LYS A 162 -14.63 16.26 -13.93
N ILE A 163 -14.40 14.98 -14.25
CA ILE A 163 -14.66 14.43 -15.59
C ILE A 163 -16.17 14.47 -15.89
N LYS A 164 -17.02 14.10 -14.93
CA LYS A 164 -18.49 14.19 -15.01
C LYS A 164 -18.94 15.62 -15.30
N GLN A 165 -18.46 16.59 -14.53
CA GLN A 165 -18.78 18.02 -14.73
C GLN A 165 -18.39 18.51 -16.12
N SER A 166 -17.22 18.11 -16.63
CA SER A 166 -16.79 18.45 -17.99
C SER A 166 -17.70 17.82 -19.06
N ALA A 167 -18.16 16.60 -18.83
CA ALA A 167 -19.02 15.86 -19.77
C ALA A 167 -20.45 16.38 -19.83
N MET A 168 -20.99 16.98 -18.76
CA MET A 168 -22.36 17.49 -18.71
C MET A 168 -22.69 18.50 -19.82
N GLY A 169 -21.68 19.24 -20.33
CA GLY A 169 -21.86 20.20 -21.42
C GLY A 169 -22.04 19.57 -22.80
N THR A 170 -21.78 18.26 -22.95
CA THR A 170 -21.80 17.56 -24.24
C THR A 170 -22.46 16.20 -24.08
N LYS A 171 -23.63 16.02 -24.68
CA LYS A 171 -24.38 14.76 -24.60
C LYS A 171 -23.58 13.61 -25.23
N LYS A 172 -23.82 12.38 -24.74
CA LYS A 172 -23.30 11.11 -25.30
C LYS A 172 -21.78 10.93 -25.25
N ARG A 173 -21.19 10.96 -24.05
CA ARG A 173 -19.78 10.59 -23.82
C ARG A 173 -19.67 9.44 -22.81
N VAL A 174 -18.77 8.51 -23.11
CA VAL A 174 -18.34 7.40 -22.25
C VAL A 174 -16.88 7.64 -21.90
N PHE A 175 -16.54 7.49 -20.63
CA PHE A 175 -15.16 7.57 -20.15
C PHE A 175 -14.72 6.21 -19.64
N ILE A 176 -13.52 5.80 -20.03
CA ILE A 176 -12.87 4.62 -19.48
C ILE A 176 -11.80 5.15 -18.53
N VAL A 177 -11.87 4.75 -17.27
CA VAL A 177 -11.01 5.22 -16.18
C VAL A 177 -10.17 4.05 -15.68
N GLU A 178 -8.87 4.13 -15.92
CA GLU A 178 -7.92 3.17 -15.38
C GLU A 178 -7.62 3.51 -13.91
N THR A 179 -7.71 2.52 -13.02
CA THR A 179 -7.32 2.68 -11.61
C THR A 179 -6.10 1.85 -11.25
N MET A 180 -5.40 2.28 -10.21
CA MET A 180 -4.37 1.45 -9.59
C MET A 180 -5.01 0.26 -8.85
N GLY A 181 -4.19 -0.66 -8.33
CA GLY A 181 -4.68 -1.85 -7.61
C GLY A 181 -3.93 -3.13 -7.97
N GLY A 182 -3.22 -3.13 -9.11
CA GLY A 182 -2.55 -4.33 -9.61
C GLY A 182 -3.60 -5.37 -10.00
N TYR A 183 -3.62 -6.50 -9.29
CA TYR A 183 -4.65 -7.54 -9.44
C TYR A 183 -5.77 -7.45 -8.40
N CYS A 184 -5.79 -6.40 -7.57
CA CYS A 184 -6.86 -6.19 -6.61
C CYS A 184 -7.85 -5.15 -7.14
N GLY A 185 -9.10 -5.56 -7.32
CA GLY A 185 -10.20 -4.75 -7.81
C GLY A 185 -10.75 -3.73 -6.80
N TYR A 186 -10.25 -3.70 -5.56
CA TYR A 186 -10.83 -2.88 -4.47
C TYR A 186 -11.03 -1.41 -4.85
N LEU A 187 -10.03 -0.76 -5.44
CA LEU A 187 -10.12 0.63 -5.87
C LEU A 187 -11.11 0.81 -7.03
N ALA A 188 -11.06 -0.07 -8.03
CA ALA A 188 -11.98 -0.06 -9.16
C ALA A 188 -13.44 -0.21 -8.71
N THR A 189 -13.73 -1.25 -7.92
CA THR A 189 -15.09 -1.56 -7.45
C THR A 189 -15.64 -0.48 -6.53
N LEU A 190 -14.85 -0.03 -5.53
CA LEU A 190 -15.37 0.92 -4.54
C LEU A 190 -15.53 2.32 -5.15
N SER A 191 -14.61 2.76 -6.00
CA SER A 191 -14.76 4.03 -6.71
C SER A 191 -15.86 4.00 -7.75
N ALA A 192 -16.08 2.87 -8.44
CA ALA A 192 -17.23 2.70 -9.33
C ALA A 192 -18.55 2.84 -8.57
N LEU A 193 -18.68 2.17 -7.42
CA LEU A 193 -19.86 2.27 -6.57
C LEU A 193 -20.07 3.69 -6.04
N ALA A 194 -19.01 4.33 -5.52
CA ALA A 194 -19.09 5.67 -4.95
C ALA A 194 -19.39 6.75 -5.98
N SER A 195 -18.86 6.61 -7.20
CA SER A 195 -19.09 7.56 -8.28
C SER A 195 -20.38 7.29 -9.06
N GLY A 196 -21.01 6.12 -8.93
CA GLY A 196 -22.13 5.72 -9.79
C GLY A 196 -21.67 5.50 -11.23
N ALA A 197 -20.68 4.63 -11.39
CA ALA A 197 -20.22 4.11 -12.67
C ALA A 197 -21.09 2.91 -13.09
N ASP A 198 -21.28 2.73 -14.40
CA ASP A 198 -22.14 1.67 -14.92
C ASP A 198 -21.48 0.30 -14.90
N ASN A 199 -20.15 0.24 -15.04
CA ASN A 199 -19.41 -1.01 -14.89
C ASN A 199 -18.00 -0.84 -14.30
N ALA A 200 -17.50 -1.90 -13.66
CA ALA A 200 -16.14 -2.03 -13.14
C ALA A 200 -15.58 -3.40 -13.51
N TYR A 201 -14.65 -3.43 -14.46
CA TYR A 201 -13.93 -4.64 -14.83
C TYR A 201 -12.77 -4.85 -13.85
N ILE A 202 -12.74 -5.99 -13.18
CA ILE A 202 -11.75 -6.30 -12.14
C ILE A 202 -11.09 -7.67 -12.37
N PHE A 203 -9.99 -7.94 -11.68
CA PHE A 203 -9.28 -9.22 -11.88
C PHE A 203 -10.08 -10.41 -11.38
N GLU A 204 -10.76 -10.19 -10.27
CA GLU A 204 -11.49 -11.19 -9.52
C GLU A 204 -12.73 -11.71 -10.26
N GLU A 205 -13.23 -10.96 -11.23
CA GLU A 205 -14.38 -11.29 -12.06
C GLU A 205 -13.97 -11.38 -13.54
N LYS A 206 -13.97 -12.59 -14.09
CA LYS A 206 -13.57 -12.80 -15.48
C LYS A 206 -14.63 -12.24 -16.42
N PHE A 207 -14.19 -11.43 -17.36
CA PHE A 207 -15.00 -10.94 -18.48
C PHE A 207 -14.34 -11.31 -19.81
N ASN A 208 -15.13 -11.30 -20.87
CA ASN A 208 -14.71 -11.56 -22.23
C ASN A 208 -15.16 -10.42 -23.16
N VAL A 209 -14.70 -10.45 -24.42
CA VAL A 209 -15.03 -9.40 -25.40
C VAL A 209 -16.54 -9.24 -25.64
N SER A 210 -17.31 -10.34 -25.55
CA SER A 210 -18.77 -10.29 -25.71
C SER A 210 -19.43 -9.52 -24.57
N ASP A 211 -18.95 -9.65 -23.33
CA ASP A 211 -19.47 -8.90 -22.18
C ASP A 211 -19.26 -7.39 -22.39
N ILE A 212 -18.06 -6.99 -22.83
CA ILE A 212 -17.75 -5.58 -23.16
C ILE A 212 -18.65 -5.04 -24.28
N ILE A 213 -18.91 -5.85 -25.30
CA ILE A 213 -19.81 -5.47 -26.41
C ILE A 213 -21.25 -5.32 -25.92
N GLU A 214 -21.69 -6.17 -25.00
CA GLU A 214 -23.04 -6.10 -24.42
C GLU A 214 -23.20 -4.82 -23.60
N ASP A 215 -22.23 -4.50 -22.75
CA ASP A 215 -22.22 -3.26 -21.98
C ASP A 215 -22.17 -2.03 -22.89
N ALA A 216 -21.35 -2.06 -23.94
CA ALA A 216 -21.28 -0.99 -24.92
C ALA A 216 -22.63 -0.74 -25.60
N LYS A 217 -23.44 -1.78 -25.86
CA LYS A 217 -24.79 -1.61 -26.41
C LYS A 217 -25.72 -0.92 -25.41
N VAL A 218 -25.66 -1.27 -24.13
CA VAL A 218 -26.46 -0.63 -23.08
C VAL A 218 -26.12 0.86 -22.99
N PHE A 219 -24.85 1.21 -23.10
CA PHE A 219 -24.39 2.60 -23.03
C PHE A 219 -24.92 3.50 -24.14
N PHE A 220 -25.26 2.94 -25.31
CA PHE A 220 -25.90 3.70 -26.40
C PHE A 220 -27.36 4.07 -26.09
N TYR A 221 -28.05 3.32 -25.23
CA TYR A 221 -29.46 3.55 -24.88
C TYR A 221 -29.63 4.49 -23.68
N ILE A 222 -28.65 4.55 -22.78
CA ILE A 222 -28.71 5.37 -21.57
C ILE A 222 -28.03 6.73 -21.85
N SER A 223 -28.76 7.83 -21.70
CA SER A 223 -28.30 9.17 -22.11
C SER A 223 -27.37 9.88 -21.09
N PHE A 224 -26.87 9.17 -20.09
CA PHE A 224 -26.08 9.75 -19.01
C PHE A 224 -24.66 9.18 -18.97
N PHE A 225 -23.77 9.91 -18.31
CA PHE A 225 -22.34 9.67 -18.26
C PHE A 225 -21.99 8.23 -17.87
N HIS A 226 -21.08 7.60 -18.61
CA HIS A 226 -20.59 6.27 -18.27
C HIS A 226 -19.13 6.32 -17.83
N SER A 227 -18.81 5.64 -16.73
CA SER A 227 -17.44 5.33 -16.35
C SER A 227 -17.23 3.83 -16.31
N ILE A 228 -16.12 3.40 -16.89
CA ILE A 228 -15.66 2.02 -16.83
C ILE A 228 -14.39 1.99 -16.01
N PHE A 229 -14.39 1.26 -14.90
CA PHE A 229 -13.20 1.08 -14.08
C PHE A 229 -12.40 -0.13 -14.53
N CYS A 230 -11.08 0.02 -14.68
CA CYS A 230 -10.19 -1.07 -15.05
C CYS A 230 -8.84 -0.96 -14.30
N PRO A 231 -8.40 -1.98 -13.53
CA PRO A 231 -7.09 -1.96 -12.91
C PRO A 231 -5.99 -1.89 -13.97
N SER A 232 -4.93 -1.12 -13.70
CA SER A 232 -3.82 -0.84 -14.63
C SER A 232 -3.20 -2.06 -15.32
N LYS A 233 -3.21 -3.22 -14.67
CA LYS A 233 -2.68 -4.45 -15.27
C LYS A 233 -3.53 -5.02 -16.41
N TYR A 234 -4.79 -4.64 -16.54
CA TYR A 234 -5.68 -5.13 -17.60
C TYR A 234 -5.57 -4.33 -18.90
N LEU A 235 -5.15 -3.07 -18.85
CA LEU A 235 -5.05 -2.27 -20.07
C LEU A 235 -3.99 -2.83 -21.03
N LEU A 236 -2.91 -3.40 -20.50
CA LEU A 236 -1.85 -4.06 -21.28
C LEU A 236 -2.27 -5.40 -21.90
N GLU A 237 -3.07 -6.23 -21.20
CA GLU A 237 -3.54 -7.50 -21.76
C GLU A 237 -4.58 -7.32 -22.87
N ILE A 238 -5.31 -6.20 -22.87
CA ILE A 238 -6.28 -5.87 -23.93
C ILE A 238 -5.59 -5.24 -25.17
N THR A 239 -4.38 -4.69 -25.05
CA THR A 239 -3.77 -3.83 -26.08
C THR A 239 -2.77 -4.48 -27.05
N GLU A 240 -2.47 -5.79 -26.95
CA GLU A 240 -1.56 -6.44 -27.93
C GLU A 240 -2.13 -7.64 -28.72
N GLY A 241 -3.32 -8.17 -28.40
CA GLY A 241 -3.77 -9.42 -29.03
C GLY A 241 -5.26 -9.63 -29.30
N GLN A 242 -6.16 -8.85 -28.70
CA GLN A 242 -7.60 -9.15 -28.76
C GLN A 242 -8.47 -8.10 -29.47
N ILE A 243 -8.00 -6.87 -29.67
CA ILE A 243 -8.78 -5.83 -30.37
C ILE A 243 -8.54 -5.87 -31.90
N PHE A 244 -7.41 -6.39 -32.39
CA PHE A 244 -7.05 -6.39 -33.82
C PHE A 244 -7.15 -7.75 -34.54
N SER A 245 -7.73 -8.77 -33.90
CA SER A 245 -7.88 -10.12 -34.50
C SER A 245 -9.35 -10.47 -34.76
N LYS A 246 -9.95 -9.83 -35.76
CA LYS A 246 -11.01 -10.37 -36.64
C LYS A 246 -11.36 -9.32 -37.70
N LYS A 247 -10.87 -9.59 -38.92
CA LYS A 247 -11.28 -9.12 -40.26
C LYS A 247 -12.03 -7.79 -40.38
#